data_AF-A0A537ERI9-F1
#
_entry.id   AF-A0A537ERI9-F1
#
_cell.length_a   1.000
_cell.length_b   1.000
_cell.length_c   1.000
_cell.angle_alpha   90.00
_cell.angle_beta   90.00
_cell.angle_gamma   90.00
#
_symmetry.space_group_name_H-M   'P 1'
#
loop_
_entity.id
_entity.type
_entity.pdbx_description
1 polymer ?
#
loop_
_entity_poly.entity_id
_entity_poly.type
_entity_poly.pdbx_seq_one_letter_code
_entity_poly.pdbx_strand_id
1 'polypeptide(L)'
;MSQNIADKVYWQYRRGEKTLRQLGQMYKIHPGIFSRQFRQRDEVRLKIHGLKWFLEILRNAMPNEWKLLLDYAAKNNLSLVEALEKLGCTLSAYNQEKRRDPAKFLRKKLNPKPATGKRPAGTIGISG
;
A
#
# COMPACT_ATOMS: atom_id res chain seq x y z
N MET A 1 13.35 4.77 25.00
CA MET A 1 13.18 3.71 24.00
C MET A 1 13.72 4.20 22.66
N SER A 2 14.96 3.84 22.31
CA SER A 2 15.53 4.21 21.01
C SER A 2 14.82 3.42 19.92
N GLN A 3 13.85 4.04 19.23
CA GLN A 3 13.35 3.51 17.97
C GLN A 3 14.57 3.30 17.06
N ASN A 4 14.79 2.05 16.64
CA ASN A 4 15.88 1.68 15.75
C ASN A 4 15.83 2.62 14.52
N ILE A 5 16.93 3.29 14.20
CA ILE A 5 17.00 4.25 13.09
C ILE A 5 16.46 3.61 11.80
N ALA A 6 16.71 2.32 11.59
CA ALA A 6 16.16 1.57 10.46
C ALA A 6 14.62 1.52 10.44
N ASP A 7 13.96 1.36 11.59
CA ASP A 7 12.50 1.38 11.70
C ASP A 7 11.95 2.77 11.41
N LYS A 8 12.57 3.81 11.97
CA LYS A 8 12.18 5.20 11.74
C LYS A 8 12.25 5.54 10.24
N VAL A 9 13.36 5.21 9.60
CA VAL A 9 13.60 5.47 8.17
C VAL A 9 12.60 4.68 7.31
N TYR A 10 12.33 3.42 7.65
CA TYR A 10 11.33 2.60 6.95
C TYR A 10 9.93 3.25 7.00
N TRP A 11 9.48 3.68 8.19
CA TRP A 11 8.15 4.28 8.34
C TRP A 11 8.05 5.68 7.73
N GLN A 12 9.13 6.48 7.75
CA GLN A 12 9.19 7.75 7.01
C GLN A 12 8.98 7.54 5.51
N TYR A 13 9.57 6.50 4.94
CA TYR A 13 9.35 6.14 3.54
C TYR A 13 7.90 5.66 3.30
N ARG A 14 7.38 4.76 4.14
CA ARG A 14 6.03 4.19 3.95
C ARG A 14 4.91 5.22 4.08
N ARG A 15 5.04 6.16 5.03
CA ARG A 15 4.14 7.31 5.17
C ARG A 15 4.24 8.32 4.03
N GLY A 16 5.28 8.23 3.20
CA GLY A 16 5.57 9.20 2.15
C GLY A 16 6.17 10.52 2.65
N GLU A 17 6.61 10.57 3.92
CA GLU A 17 7.25 11.75 4.52
C GLU A 17 8.61 12.04 3.87
N LYS A 18 9.31 11.00 3.42
CA LYS A 18 10.59 11.09 2.72
C LYS A 18 10.63 10.12 1.55
N THR A 19 11.17 10.59 0.44
CA THR A 19 11.52 9.73 -0.71
C THR A 19 12.83 8.98 -0.44
N LEU A 20 13.06 7.86 -1.14
CA LEU A 20 14.33 7.13 -1.05
C LEU A 20 15.55 8.02 -1.38
N ARG A 21 15.38 9.00 -2.29
CA ARG A 21 16.44 9.96 -2.64
C ARG A 21 16.78 10.88 -1.47
N GLN A 22 15.76 11.42 -0.80
CA GLN A 22 15.97 12.27 0.39
C GLN A 22 16.61 11.49 1.53
N LEU A 23 16.16 10.26 1.78
CA LEU A 23 16.78 9.38 2.77
C LEU A 23 18.24 9.08 2.39
N GLY A 24 18.51 8.81 1.11
CA GLY A 24 19.85 8.58 0.61
C GLY A 24 20.80 9.75 0.86
N GLN A 25 20.34 10.97 0.62
CA GLN A 25 21.09 12.19 0.91
C GLN A 25 21.33 12.38 2.41
N MET A 26 20.31 12.18 3.25
CA MET A 26 20.40 12.38 4.70
C MET A 26 21.39 11.41 5.38
N TYR A 27 21.39 10.15 4.93
CA TYR A 27 22.19 9.08 5.56
C TYR A 27 23.46 8.75 4.77
N LYS A 28 23.76 9.48 3.69
CA LYS A 28 24.89 9.20 2.77
C LYS A 28 24.88 7.75 2.25
N ILE A 29 23.69 7.23 1.94
CA ILE A 29 23.47 5.86 1.44
C ILE A 29 22.81 5.93 0.06
N HIS A 30 23.18 5.06 -0.86
CA HIS A 30 22.55 5.04 -2.18
C HIS A 30 21.06 4.66 -2.08
N PRO A 31 20.11 5.37 -2.74
CA PRO A 31 18.66 5.10 -2.63
C PRO A 31 18.26 3.67 -3.01
N GLY A 32 19.02 3.02 -3.91
CA GLY A 32 18.83 1.62 -4.26
C GLY A 32 19.02 0.65 -3.09
N ILE A 33 19.87 0.99 -2.12
CA ILE A 33 20.09 0.17 -0.91
C ILE A 33 18.82 0.19 -0.04
N PHE A 34 18.27 1.38 0.23
CA PHE A 34 16.99 1.51 0.93
C PHE A 34 15.86 0.78 0.20
N SER A 35 15.77 0.93 -1.14
CA SER A 35 14.77 0.22 -1.93
C SER A 35 14.85 -1.29 -1.74
N ARG A 36 16.06 -1.85 -1.75
CA ARG A 36 16.28 -3.29 -1.58
C ARG A 36 15.94 -3.74 -0.16
N GLN A 37 16.43 -3.03 0.86
CA GLN A 37 16.18 -3.36 2.26
C GLN A 37 14.70 -3.30 2.62
N PHE A 38 13.98 -2.27 2.17
CA PHE A 38 12.55 -2.13 2.47
C PHE A 38 11.71 -3.20 1.78
N ARG A 39 12.04 -3.56 0.54
CA ARG A 39 11.37 -4.68 -0.15
C ARG A 39 11.63 -5.99 0.57
N GLN A 40 12.88 -6.29 0.92
CA GLN A 40 13.23 -7.51 1.64
C GLN A 40 12.51 -7.60 2.99
N ARG A 41 12.44 -6.49 3.73
CA ARG A 41 11.70 -6.40 4.99
C ARG A 41 10.22 -6.75 4.78
N ASP A 42 9.58 -6.18 3.77
CA ASP A 42 8.17 -6.47 3.48
C ASP A 42 7.97 -7.92 3.07
N GLU A 43 8.84 -8.48 2.22
CA GLU A 43 8.75 -9.88 1.80
C GLU A 43 8.86 -10.84 3.00
N VAL A 44 9.83 -10.60 3.89
CA VAL A 44 10.00 -11.39 5.13
C VAL A 44 8.79 -11.24 6.03
N ARG A 45 8.31 -10.01 6.26
CA ARG A 45 7.15 -9.75 7.13
C ARG A 45 5.87 -10.34 6.56
N LEU A 46 5.66 -10.29 5.26
CA LEU A 46 4.52 -10.94 4.60
C LEU A 46 4.59 -12.45 4.67
N LYS A 47 5.79 -13.04 4.56
CA LYS A 47 5.97 -14.49 4.73
C LYS A 47 5.65 -14.96 6.14
N ILE A 48 6.02 -14.19 7.16
CA ILE A 48 5.84 -14.57 8.57
C ILE A 48 4.43 -14.21 9.07
N HIS A 49 3.96 -13.00 8.78
CA HIS A 49 2.75 -12.42 9.38
C HIS A 49 1.54 -12.39 8.44
N GLY A 50 1.74 -12.67 7.15
CA GLY A 50 0.68 -12.64 6.14
C GLY A 50 -0.03 -11.29 6.09
N LEU A 51 -1.37 -11.34 6.05
CA LEU A 51 -2.22 -10.15 5.96
C LEU A 51 -2.13 -9.22 7.18
N LYS A 52 -1.65 -9.71 8.34
CA LYS A 52 -1.42 -8.85 9.50
C LYS A 52 -0.37 -7.77 9.21
N TRP A 53 0.60 -8.05 8.33
CA TRP A 53 1.56 -7.02 7.90
C TRP A 53 0.89 -5.92 7.07
N PHE A 54 -0.11 -6.25 6.25
CA PHE A 54 -0.88 -5.22 5.54
C PHE A 54 -1.68 -4.34 6.50
N LEU A 55 -2.27 -4.92 7.55
CA LEU A 55 -2.93 -4.15 8.61
C LEU A 55 -1.95 -3.22 9.32
N GLU A 56 -0.73 -3.67 9.59
CA GLU A 56 0.31 -2.85 10.22
C GLU A 56 0.73 -1.68 9.33
N ILE A 57 0.88 -1.92 8.02
CA ILE A 57 1.15 -0.86 7.04
C ILE A 57 -0.02 0.13 7.00
N LEU A 58 -1.27 -0.34 6.96
CA LEU A 58 -2.43 0.57 6.91
C LEU A 58 -2.48 1.45 8.15
N ARG A 59 -2.40 0.85 9.33
CA ARG A 59 -2.46 1.53 10.61
C ARG A 59 -1.40 2.62 10.75
N ASN A 60 -0.18 2.37 10.30
CA ASN A 60 0.96 3.28 10.50
C ASN A 60 1.18 4.26 9.33
N ALA A 61 0.89 3.84 8.10
CA ALA A 61 1.28 4.58 6.91
C ALA A 61 0.12 5.20 6.13
N MET A 62 -1.11 4.78 6.39
CA MET A 62 -2.25 5.06 5.54
C MET A 62 -3.53 5.27 6.39
N PRO A 63 -3.60 6.33 7.20
CA PRO A 63 -4.67 6.51 8.19
C PRO A 63 -6.06 6.64 7.55
N ASN A 64 -6.15 7.23 6.36
CA ASN A 64 -7.42 7.36 5.64
C ASN A 64 -7.93 6.00 5.16
N GLU A 65 -7.08 5.20 4.52
CA GLU A 65 -7.41 3.85 4.08
C GLU A 65 -7.64 2.89 5.24
N TRP A 66 -6.95 3.08 6.36
CA TRP A 66 -7.22 2.37 7.60
C TRP A 66 -8.63 2.64 8.12
N LYS A 67 -9.07 3.91 8.12
CA LYS A 67 -10.44 4.28 8.50
C LYS A 67 -11.47 3.64 7.57
N LEU A 68 -11.25 3.66 6.25
CA LEU A 68 -12.13 2.99 5.29
C LEU A 68 -12.26 1.49 5.57
N LEU A 69 -11.16 0.82 5.92
CA LEU A 69 -11.18 -0.60 6.28
C LEU A 69 -11.98 -0.84 7.57
N LEU A 70 -11.79 0.00 8.59
CA LEU A 70 -12.53 -0.08 9.86
C LEU A 70 -14.04 0.08 9.63
N ASP A 71 -14.43 1.11 8.87
CA ASP A 71 -15.83 1.39 8.55
C ASP A 71 -16.46 0.23 7.76
N TYR A 72 -15.73 -0.33 6.78
CA TYR A 72 -16.17 -1.50 6.03
C TYR A 72 -16.32 -2.74 6.90
N ALA A 73 -15.34 -3.02 7.78
CA ALA A 73 -15.37 -4.17 8.67
C ALA A 73 -16.55 -4.08 9.65
N ALA A 74 -16.76 -2.91 10.26
CA ALA A 74 -17.88 -2.67 11.18
C ALA A 74 -19.22 -2.81 10.47
N LYS A 75 -19.38 -2.21 9.29
CA LYS A 75 -20.63 -2.26 8.50
C LYS A 75 -21.04 -3.69 8.11
N ASN A 76 -20.05 -4.56 7.88
CA ASN A 76 -20.28 -5.94 7.42
C ASN A 76 -20.12 -6.98 8.53
N ASN A 77 -19.88 -6.56 9.79
CA ASN A 77 -19.58 -7.43 10.91
C ASN A 77 -18.45 -8.44 10.62
N LEU A 78 -17.35 -7.96 10.05
CA LEU A 78 -16.18 -8.75 9.67
C LEU A 78 -14.99 -8.43 10.57
N SER A 79 -14.09 -9.40 10.75
CA SER A 79 -12.74 -9.09 11.22
C SER A 79 -11.97 -8.27 10.17
N LEU A 80 -10.92 -7.57 10.60
CA LEU A 80 -10.12 -6.74 9.69
C LEU A 80 -9.37 -7.55 8.62
N VAL A 81 -9.02 -8.79 8.94
CA VAL A 81 -8.39 -9.70 7.98
C VAL A 81 -9.41 -10.12 6.91
N GLU A 82 -10.62 -10.52 7.33
CA GLU A 82 -11.70 -10.88 6.39
C GLU A 82 -12.10 -9.68 5.53
N ALA A 83 -12.15 -8.48 6.12
CA ALA A 83 -12.41 -7.25 5.38
C ALA A 83 -11.36 -7.00 4.28
N LEU A 84 -10.06 -7.18 4.58
CA LEU A 84 -9.00 -7.10 3.58
C LEU A 84 -9.20 -8.12 2.47
N GLU A 85 -9.49 -9.38 2.80
CA GLU A 85 -9.70 -10.44 1.82
C GLU A 85 -10.91 -10.16 0.93
N LYS A 86 -12.03 -9.71 1.50
CA LYS A 86 -13.23 -9.31 0.77
C LYS A 86 -12.97 -8.13 -0.17
N LEU A 87 -12.08 -7.22 0.21
CA LEU A 87 -11.62 -6.10 -0.64
C LEU A 87 -10.53 -6.53 -1.63
N GLY A 88 -10.25 -7.84 -1.75
CA GLY A 88 -9.28 -8.39 -2.70
C GLY A 88 -7.83 -8.10 -2.36
N CYS A 89 -7.53 -7.77 -1.09
CA CYS A 89 -6.20 -7.60 -0.54
C CYS A 89 -5.66 -8.94 -0.03
N THR A 90 -5.45 -9.91 -0.93
CA THR A 90 -4.90 -11.24 -0.58
C THR A 90 -3.40 -11.32 -0.90
N LEU A 91 -2.68 -12.24 -0.24
CA LEU A 91 -1.27 -12.50 -0.55
C LEU A 91 -1.07 -12.95 -2.00
N SER A 92 -2.01 -13.74 -2.53
CA SER A 92 -1.98 -14.18 -3.94
C SER A 92 -2.07 -12.99 -4.89
N ALA A 93 -3.04 -12.09 -4.68
CA ALA A 93 -3.19 -10.89 -5.50
C ALA A 93 -1.96 -9.96 -5.40
N TYR A 94 -1.35 -9.87 -4.22
CA TYR A 94 -0.10 -9.13 -4.03
C TYR A 94 1.08 -9.76 -4.77
N ASN A 95 1.21 -11.08 -4.76
CA ASN A 95 2.32 -11.78 -5.42
C ASN A 95 2.29 -11.66 -6.95
N GLN A 96 1.11 -11.39 -7.52
CA GLN A 96 0.89 -11.11 -8.94
C GLN A 96 1.24 -9.66 -9.35
N GLU A 97 1.44 -8.73 -8.40
CA GLU A 97 1.82 -7.34 -8.73
C GLU A 97 3.27 -7.24 -9.21
N LYS A 98 3.47 -6.55 -10.34
CA LYS A 98 4.80 -6.41 -10.99
C LYS A 98 5.84 -5.70 -10.12
N ARG A 99 5.42 -4.75 -9.27
CA ARG A 99 6.33 -3.90 -8.48
C ARG A 99 6.43 -4.26 -6.99
N ARG A 100 5.57 -5.17 -6.50
CA ARG A 100 5.51 -5.67 -5.11
C ARG A 100 5.80 -4.59 -4.06
N ASP A 101 5.04 -3.49 -4.12
CA ASP A 101 5.07 -2.45 -3.09
C ASP A 101 3.74 -2.52 -2.32
N PRO A 102 3.77 -2.94 -1.04
CA PRO A 102 2.55 -3.16 -0.26
C PRO A 102 1.67 -1.93 -0.11
N ALA A 103 2.28 -0.76 0.15
CA ALA A 103 1.53 0.47 0.34
C ALA A 103 0.80 0.86 -0.95
N LYS A 104 1.47 0.78 -2.11
CA LYS A 104 0.83 1.05 -3.41
C LYS A 104 -0.27 0.04 -3.74
N PHE A 105 -0.04 -1.24 -3.45
CA PHE A 105 -1.04 -2.30 -3.63
C PHE A 105 -2.30 -2.02 -2.82
N LEU A 106 -2.15 -1.71 -1.53
CA LEU A 106 -3.27 -1.42 -0.62
C LEU A 106 -4.01 -0.16 -1.05
N ARG A 107 -3.29 0.90 -1.43
CA ARG A 107 -3.89 2.16 -1.91
C ARG A 107 -4.75 1.93 -3.16
N LYS A 108 -4.27 1.11 -4.09
CA LYS A 108 -5.00 0.73 -5.31
C LYS A 108 -6.26 -0.08 -5.03
N LYS A 109 -6.23 -0.96 -4.02
CA LYS A 109 -7.35 -1.84 -3.67
C LYS A 109 -8.43 -1.16 -2.83
N LEU A 110 -8.03 -0.36 -1.84
CA LEU A 110 -8.96 0.29 -0.91
C LEU A 110 -9.50 1.61 -1.45
N ASN A 111 -8.77 2.25 -2.35
CA ASN A 111 -9.23 3.45 -3.05
C ASN A 111 -9.08 3.24 -4.57
N PRO A 112 -9.94 2.40 -5.17
CA PRO A 112 -10.00 2.35 -6.62
C PRO A 112 -10.45 3.74 -7.06
N LYS A 113 -9.52 4.55 -7.59
CA LYS A 113 -9.92 5.75 -8.32
C LYS A 113 -11.02 5.32 -9.29
N PRO A 114 -12.14 6.05 -9.39
CA PRO A 114 -13.09 5.80 -10.45
C PRO A 114 -12.28 5.79 -11.74
N ALA A 115 -12.38 4.70 -12.51
CA ALA A 115 -11.71 4.61 -13.79
C ALA A 115 -12.08 5.87 -14.57
N THR A 116 -11.15 6.82 -14.68
CA THR A 116 -11.34 8.01 -15.48
C THR A 116 -11.49 7.54 -16.91
N GLY A 117 -12.75 7.49 -17.36
CA GLY A 117 -13.16 7.31 -18.73
C GLY A 117 -12.80 5.97 -19.36
N LYS A 118 -13.75 5.02 -19.32
CA LYS A 118 -14.18 4.50 -20.62
C LYS A 118 -14.59 5.73 -21.42
N ARG A 119 -13.78 6.14 -22.41
CA ARG A 119 -14.23 7.09 -23.44
C ARG A 119 -15.61 6.59 -23.88
N PRO A 120 -16.69 7.39 -23.78
CA PRO A 120 -17.88 7.06 -24.53
C PRO A 120 -17.42 6.93 -25.98
N ALA A 121 -17.66 5.75 -26.58
CA ALA A 121 -17.56 5.59 -28.02
C ALA A 121 -18.37 6.74 -28.60
N GLY A 122 -17.69 7.64 -29.32
CA GLY A 122 -18.32 8.82 -29.89
C GLY A 122 -19.54 8.36 -30.66
N THR A 123 -20.70 8.71 -30.14
CA THR A 123 -21.94 8.77 -30.89
C THR A 123 -21.67 9.77 -32.01
N ILE A 124 -21.32 9.27 -33.20
CA ILE A 124 -21.42 10.07 -34.42
C ILE A 124 -22.92 10.12 -34.73
N GLY A 125 -23.61 11.03 -34.05
CA GLY A 125 -24.90 11.52 -34.47
C GLY A 125 -24.70 12.45 -35.66
N ILE A 126 -25.15 11.97 -36.82
CA ILE A 126 -25.96 12.66 -37.82
C ILE A 126 -26.08 14.19 -37.63
N SER A 127 -25.69 14.97 -38.65
CA SER A 127 -26.46 16.10 -39.21
C SER A 127 -25.65 16.83 -40.29
N GLY A 128 -26.21 16.94 -41.50
CA GLY A 128 -25.68 17.70 -42.63
C GLY A 128 -26.12 17.09 -43.96
#